data_AF-A0A2A4P152-F1
#
_entry.id   AF-A0A2A4P152-F1
#
_cell.length_a   1.000
_cell.length_b   1.000
_cell.length_c   1.000
_cell.angle_alpha   90.00
_cell.angle_beta   90.00
_cell.angle_gamma   90.00
#
_symmetry.space_group_name_H-M   'P 1'
#
loop_
_entity.id
_entity.type
_entity.pdbx_description
1 polymer ?
#
loop_
_entity_poly.entity_id
_entity_poly.type
_entity_poly.pdbx_seq_one_letter_code
_entity_poly.pdbx_strand_id
1 'polypeptide(L)'
;MKPDKNKHSIQFLSDITRTNNFEIPKDYFKNVAESVLSEITLEKVHSKDNERFTLPKDYLESIDDTVIAKLKAEIIYQENDANSSIPVDYFDHIEDSVLGKLSKKQGLFQLKSLFKSKFTPLAIAASLLLIVTLGNVNKAQAVTFKDISSSDIELWVANGDLVFSVEDFTDPVSSTALDFDNFSRIYSDEQALDFLEETDLENILFND
;
A
#
# COMPACT_ATOMS: atom_id res chain seq x y z
N MET A 1 2.18 -39.15 -71.83
CA MET A 1 3.31 -39.22 -70.87
C MET A 1 3.63 -37.78 -70.45
N LYS A 2 3.26 -37.35 -69.24
CA LYS A 2 3.58 -35.99 -68.76
C LYS A 2 5.05 -35.95 -68.33
N PRO A 3 5.85 -34.94 -68.74
CA PRO A 3 7.24 -34.84 -68.31
C PRO A 3 7.30 -34.56 -66.81
N ASP A 4 8.16 -35.32 -66.14
CA ASP A 4 8.44 -35.25 -64.71
C ASP A 4 9.10 -33.91 -64.36
N LYS A 5 8.34 -33.04 -63.70
CA LYS A 5 8.74 -31.64 -63.42
C LYS A 5 9.83 -31.52 -62.34
N ASN A 6 10.23 -32.62 -61.71
CA ASN A 6 11.21 -32.62 -60.61
C ASN A 6 12.66 -32.85 -61.05
N LYS A 7 12.94 -33.08 -62.34
CA LYS A 7 14.32 -33.33 -62.81
C LYS A 7 15.20 -32.07 -62.85
N HIS A 8 14.59 -30.88 -62.95
CA HIS A 8 15.33 -29.62 -63.05
C HIS A 8 15.65 -28.97 -61.69
N SER A 9 14.93 -29.33 -60.63
CA SER A 9 15.15 -28.75 -59.30
C SER A 9 16.40 -29.31 -58.61
N ILE A 10 16.72 -30.59 -58.83
CA ILE A 10 17.88 -31.23 -58.18
C ILE A 10 19.21 -30.80 -58.85
N GLN A 11 19.22 -30.64 -60.19
CA GLN A 11 20.38 -30.08 -60.92
C GLN A 11 20.66 -28.63 -60.54
N PHE A 12 19.62 -27.82 -60.39
CA PHE A 12 19.77 -26.43 -59.96
C PHE A 12 20.48 -26.32 -58.60
N LEU A 13 20.12 -27.17 -57.63
CA LEU A 13 20.76 -27.15 -56.31
C LEU A 13 22.21 -27.64 -56.34
N SER A 14 22.58 -28.52 -57.27
CA SER A 14 23.98 -28.97 -57.42
C SER A 14 24.87 -27.97 -58.16
N ASP A 15 24.29 -27.15 -59.02
CA ASP A 15 25.01 -26.12 -59.80
C ASP A 15 25.26 -24.83 -58.99
N ILE A 16 24.56 -24.64 -57.86
CA ILE A 16 24.86 -23.58 -56.90
C ILE A 16 26.20 -23.90 -56.25
N THR A 17 27.18 -23.02 -56.43
CA THR A 17 28.49 -23.14 -55.80
C THR A 17 28.29 -23.18 -54.28
N ARG A 18 28.85 -24.19 -53.59
CA ARG A 18 28.84 -24.33 -52.11
C ARG A 18 29.69 -23.26 -51.40
N THR A 19 29.72 -22.05 -51.92
CA THR A 19 30.28 -20.89 -51.27
C THR A 19 29.18 -20.33 -50.38
N ASN A 20 29.37 -20.38 -49.06
CA ASN A 20 28.51 -19.68 -48.12
C ASN A 20 28.64 -18.17 -48.40
N ASN A 21 27.78 -17.65 -49.27
CA ASN A 21 27.70 -16.24 -49.66
C ASN A 21 26.81 -15.42 -48.71
N PHE A 22 26.33 -16.04 -47.64
CA PHE A 22 25.67 -15.38 -46.53
C PHE A 22 26.71 -15.00 -45.49
N GLU A 23 27.24 -13.78 -45.61
CA GLU A 23 28.07 -13.19 -44.56
C GLU A 23 27.15 -12.63 -43.47
N ILE A 24 27.25 -13.19 -42.27
CA ILE A 24 26.46 -12.73 -41.13
C ILE A 24 27.17 -11.49 -40.59
N PRO A 25 26.49 -10.33 -40.52
CA PRO A 25 27.09 -9.13 -39.94
C PRO A 25 27.64 -9.42 -38.54
N LYS A 26 28.79 -8.81 -38.25
CA LYS A 26 29.41 -8.90 -36.94
C LYS A 26 28.38 -8.49 -35.87
N ASP A 27 28.28 -9.29 -34.80
CA ASP A 27 27.38 -9.07 -33.66
C ASP A 27 25.86 -9.20 -33.95
N TYR A 28 25.44 -9.71 -35.13
CA TYR A 28 24.02 -9.90 -35.47
C TYR A 28 23.24 -10.66 -34.37
N PHE A 29 23.68 -11.86 -34.01
CA PHE A 29 22.99 -12.66 -32.98
C PHE A 29 23.12 -12.11 -31.56
N LYS A 30 24.11 -11.24 -31.32
CA LYS A 30 24.28 -10.59 -30.03
C LYS A 30 23.24 -9.48 -29.84
N ASN A 31 22.95 -8.73 -30.91
CA ASN A 31 22.15 -7.52 -30.83
C ASN A 31 20.72 -7.70 -31.35
N VAL A 32 20.42 -8.75 -32.11
CA VAL A 32 19.09 -8.95 -32.72
C VAL A 32 17.99 -9.08 -31.67
N ALA A 33 18.26 -9.78 -30.55
CA ALA A 33 17.29 -9.92 -29.48
C ALA A 33 16.97 -8.56 -28.85
N GLU A 34 18.01 -7.77 -28.54
CA GLU A 34 17.88 -6.45 -27.94
C GLU A 34 17.21 -5.46 -28.90
N SER A 35 17.57 -5.48 -30.18
CA SER A 35 16.97 -4.63 -31.22
C SER A 35 15.50 -4.95 -31.47
N VAL A 36 15.12 -6.24 -31.45
CA VAL A 36 13.72 -6.64 -31.62
C VAL A 36 12.91 -6.25 -30.37
N LEU A 37 13.46 -6.47 -29.17
CA LEU A 37 12.82 -6.04 -27.93
C LEU A 37 12.64 -4.52 -27.88
N SER A 38 13.65 -3.75 -28.29
CA SER A 38 13.55 -2.28 -28.33
C SER A 38 12.50 -1.81 -29.32
N GLU A 39 12.42 -2.43 -30.50
CA GLU A 39 11.42 -2.07 -31.52
C GLU A 39 9.99 -2.37 -31.02
N ILE A 40 9.77 -3.54 -30.42
CA ILE A 40 8.48 -3.92 -29.83
C ILE A 40 8.10 -2.97 -28.68
N THR A 41 9.06 -2.63 -27.82
CA THR A 41 8.82 -1.69 -26.72
C THR A 41 8.50 -0.29 -27.24
N LEU A 42 9.22 0.19 -28.26
CA LEU A 42 8.95 1.48 -28.89
C LEU A 42 7.58 1.49 -29.57
N GLU A 43 7.18 0.42 -30.25
CA GLU A 43 5.85 0.28 -30.86
C GLU A 43 4.74 0.33 -29.79
N LYS A 44 4.94 -0.34 -28.65
CA LYS A 44 4.02 -0.30 -27.48
C LYS A 44 3.97 1.07 -26.79
N VAL A 45 5.06 1.83 -26.82
CA VAL A 45 5.14 3.19 -26.27
C VAL A 45 4.54 4.21 -27.26
N HIS A 46 4.65 3.98 -28.57
CA HIS A 46 4.07 4.81 -29.63
C HIS A 46 2.54 4.63 -29.84
N SER A 47 1.84 3.88 -28.99
CA SER A 47 0.37 3.90 -28.97
C SER A 47 -0.10 5.33 -28.69
N LYS A 48 -0.92 5.86 -29.60
CA LYS A 48 -1.47 7.22 -29.78
C LYS A 48 -2.03 7.98 -28.56
N ASP A 49 -1.91 7.46 -27.35
CA ASP A 49 -2.29 8.18 -26.14
C ASP A 49 -1.16 9.09 -25.70
N ASN A 50 -1.31 10.37 -26.04
CA ASN A 50 -0.51 11.49 -25.52
C ASN A 50 -0.67 11.68 -23.99
N GLU A 51 -1.44 10.80 -23.34
CA GLU A 51 -1.89 10.94 -21.95
C GLU A 51 -1.03 10.17 -20.94
N ARG A 52 -0.19 9.23 -21.38
CA ARG A 52 0.63 8.39 -20.48
C ARG A 52 1.78 9.11 -19.78
N PHE A 53 2.16 10.30 -20.25
CA PHE A 53 3.19 11.14 -19.63
C PHE A 53 2.69 12.57 -19.47
N THR A 54 1.60 12.75 -18.73
CA THR A 54 1.13 14.08 -18.37
C THR A 54 1.79 14.52 -17.08
N LEU A 55 2.48 15.66 -17.14
CA LEU A 55 3.00 16.30 -15.94
C LEU A 55 1.82 16.85 -15.14
N PRO A 56 1.83 16.73 -13.80
CA PRO A 56 0.91 17.46 -12.96
C PRO A 56 0.92 18.94 -13.32
N LYS A 57 -0.26 19.56 -13.21
CA LYS A 57 -0.41 20.99 -13.49
C LYS A 57 0.60 21.79 -12.66
N ASP A 58 1.31 22.70 -13.31
CA ASP A 58 2.28 23.62 -12.70
C ASP A 58 3.52 22.93 -12.07
N TYR A 59 3.80 21.64 -12.38
CA TYR A 59 4.96 20.91 -11.85
C TYR A 59 6.29 21.59 -12.19
N LEU A 60 6.51 21.95 -13.46
CA LEU A 60 7.74 22.59 -13.89
C LEU A 60 7.85 24.04 -13.41
N GLU A 61 6.73 24.70 -13.14
CA GLU A 61 6.70 26.07 -12.62
C GLU A 61 7.03 26.09 -11.11
N SER A 62 6.68 25.04 -10.37
CA SER A 62 6.85 24.95 -8.91
C SER A 62 8.08 24.15 -8.45
N ILE A 63 8.83 23.54 -9.39
CA ILE A 63 9.95 22.67 -9.03
C ILE A 63 11.09 23.44 -8.35
N ASP A 64 11.41 24.64 -8.83
CA ASP A 64 12.46 25.48 -8.25
C ASP A 64 12.11 25.89 -6.81
N ASP A 65 10.88 26.33 -6.59
CA ASP A 65 10.37 26.71 -5.27
C ASP A 65 10.37 25.52 -4.31
N THR A 66 9.96 24.35 -4.79
CA THR A 66 9.94 23.10 -4.00
C THR A 66 11.35 22.67 -3.59
N VAL A 67 12.30 22.73 -4.51
CA VAL A 67 13.71 22.41 -4.21
C VAL A 67 14.29 23.40 -3.20
N ILE A 68 14.07 24.70 -3.39
CA ILE A 68 14.54 25.73 -2.46
C ILE A 68 13.91 25.56 -1.08
N ALA A 69 12.61 25.27 -1.01
CA ALA A 69 11.90 25.02 0.25
C ALA A 69 12.48 23.80 0.98
N LYS A 70 12.74 22.70 0.26
CA LYS A 70 13.33 21.48 0.83
C LYS A 70 14.74 21.73 1.36
N LEU A 71 15.58 22.46 0.62
CA LEU A 71 16.93 22.81 1.06
C LEU A 71 16.92 23.71 2.31
N LYS A 72 16.00 24.69 2.38
CA LYS A 72 15.84 25.54 3.57
C LYS A 72 15.38 24.72 4.78
N ALA A 73 14.42 23.81 4.58
CA ALA A 73 13.95 22.93 5.65
C ALA A 73 15.09 22.03 6.16
N GLU A 74 15.87 21.43 5.26
CA GLU A 74 17.02 20.59 5.60
C GLU A 74 18.06 21.35 6.44
N ILE A 75 18.41 22.59 6.07
CA ILE A 75 19.32 23.44 6.85
C ILE A 75 18.76 23.70 8.25
N ILE A 76 17.46 23.97 8.36
CA ILE A 76 16.80 24.18 9.65
C ILE A 76 16.87 22.90 10.49
N TYR A 77 16.61 21.72 9.93
CA TYR A 77 16.70 20.46 10.69
C TYR A 77 18.13 20.16 11.15
N GLN A 78 19.12 20.34 10.28
CA GLN A 78 20.54 20.11 10.62
C GLN A 78 21.09 21.12 11.64
N GLU A 79 20.64 22.38 11.62
CA GLU A 79 21.00 23.38 12.63
C GLU A 79 20.26 23.16 13.97
N ASN A 80 19.09 22.51 13.95
CA ASN A 80 18.24 22.29 15.13
C ASN A 80 18.35 20.87 15.73
N ASP A 81 19.32 20.05 15.34
CA ASP A 81 19.64 18.80 16.07
C ASP A 81 19.92 19.05 17.57
N ALA A 82 20.31 20.28 17.94
CA ALA A 82 20.46 20.69 19.34
C ALA A 82 19.13 21.03 20.05
N ASN A 83 18.05 21.32 19.32
CA ASN A 83 16.78 21.83 19.86
C ASN A 83 15.64 20.80 19.81
N SER A 84 15.86 19.64 19.19
CA SER A 84 14.91 18.50 19.21
C SER A 84 15.20 17.50 20.35
N SER A 85 16.11 17.83 21.27
CA SER A 85 16.30 17.03 22.48
C SER A 85 15.20 17.35 23.48
N ILE A 86 14.56 16.31 24.02
CA ILE A 86 13.66 16.43 25.16
C ILE A 86 14.38 17.24 26.26
N PRO A 87 13.75 18.28 26.85
CA PRO A 87 14.37 19.07 27.90
C PRO A 87 14.91 18.19 29.01
N VAL A 88 16.09 18.54 29.52
CA VAL A 88 16.69 17.88 30.69
C VAL A 88 15.66 17.89 31.82
N ASP A 89 15.45 16.73 32.45
CA ASP A 89 14.51 16.51 33.56
C ASP A 89 13.01 16.66 33.20
N TYR A 90 12.64 16.61 31.91
CA TYR A 90 11.23 16.66 31.48
C TYR A 90 10.37 15.61 32.19
N PHE A 91 10.83 14.35 32.20
CA PHE A 91 10.08 13.24 32.80
C PHE A 91 10.16 13.22 34.32
N ASP A 92 11.17 13.85 34.93
CA ASP A 92 11.30 13.93 36.38
C ASP A 92 10.31 14.91 37.00
N HIS A 93 9.89 15.93 36.23
CA HIS A 93 9.01 17.00 36.71
C HIS A 93 7.63 17.03 36.06
N ILE A 94 7.36 16.19 35.05
CA ILE A 94 6.07 16.17 34.36
C ILE A 94 4.94 15.78 35.31
N GLU A 95 5.15 14.82 36.21
CA GLU A 95 4.16 14.37 37.19
C GLU A 95 3.79 15.51 38.14
N ASP A 96 4.77 16.16 38.76
CA ASP A 96 4.56 17.30 39.66
C ASP A 96 3.87 18.48 38.96
N SER A 97 4.25 18.76 37.71
CA SER A 97 3.67 19.83 36.90
C SER A 97 2.21 19.57 36.54
N VAL A 98 1.88 18.31 36.20
CA VAL A 98 0.50 17.89 35.93
C VAL A 98 -0.32 17.93 37.22
N LEU A 99 0.18 17.35 38.32
CA LEU A 99 -0.50 17.32 39.62
C LEU A 99 -0.71 18.72 40.21
N GLY A 100 0.25 19.63 40.01
CA GLY A 100 0.14 21.04 40.43
C GLY A 100 -0.90 21.83 39.62
N LYS A 101 -1.11 21.46 38.35
CA LYS A 101 -2.13 22.07 37.46
C LYS A 101 -3.52 21.47 37.65
N LEU A 102 -3.63 20.26 38.20
CA LEU A 102 -4.91 19.71 38.61
C LEU A 102 -5.44 20.50 39.80
N SER A 103 -6.41 21.37 39.52
CA SER A 103 -7.08 22.28 40.46
C SER A 103 -7.29 21.63 41.82
N LYS A 104 -6.56 22.13 42.83
CA LYS A 104 -6.74 21.78 44.24
C LYS A 104 -8.21 21.90 44.60
N LYS A 105 -8.86 20.74 44.74
CA LYS A 105 -10.22 20.48 45.22
C LYS A 105 -10.91 21.75 45.74
N GLN A 106 -11.73 22.37 44.88
CA GLN A 106 -12.69 23.39 45.32
C GLN A 106 -13.46 22.79 46.51
N GLY A 107 -13.47 23.56 47.61
CA GLY A 107 -13.94 23.10 48.92
C GLY A 107 -15.27 22.39 48.84
N LEU A 108 -15.44 21.36 49.69
CA LEU A 108 -16.68 20.60 49.84
C LEU A 108 -17.90 21.53 49.76
N PHE A 109 -18.64 21.46 48.66
CA PHE A 109 -19.97 22.04 48.59
C PHE A 109 -20.81 21.25 49.60
N GLN A 110 -21.16 21.88 50.72
CA GLN A 110 -22.11 21.30 51.66
C GLN A 110 -23.45 21.21 50.94
N LEU A 111 -23.87 19.99 50.62
CA LEU A 111 -25.16 19.69 50.00
C LEU A 111 -26.26 20.05 51.01
N LYS A 112 -26.72 21.31 51.00
CA LYS A 112 -27.87 21.71 51.81
C LYS A 112 -29.08 20.95 51.29
N SER A 113 -29.57 20.07 52.15
CA SER A 113 -30.67 19.12 51.91
C SER A 113 -31.79 19.74 51.08
N LEU A 114 -31.92 19.26 49.83
CA LEU A 114 -33.01 19.59 48.91
C LEU A 114 -34.30 18.80 49.22
N PHE A 115 -34.36 18.08 50.35
CA PHE A 115 -35.45 17.17 50.68
C PHE A 115 -36.60 17.82 51.45
N LYS A 116 -37.15 18.94 50.93
CA LYS A 116 -38.46 19.44 51.37
C LYS A 116 -39.23 20.08 50.22
N SER A 117 -39.83 19.28 49.34
CA SER A 117 -40.95 19.76 48.51
C SER A 117 -41.74 18.61 47.91
N LYS A 118 -43.03 18.84 47.65
CA LYS A 118 -44.10 17.92 47.23
C LYS A 118 -43.86 17.16 45.91
N PHE A 119 -42.65 17.20 45.37
CA PHE A 119 -42.26 16.59 44.10
C PHE A 119 -41.58 15.22 44.25
N THR A 120 -41.39 14.71 45.47
CA THR A 120 -40.87 13.35 45.72
C THR A 120 -41.60 12.25 44.93
N PRO A 121 -42.95 12.20 44.85
CA PRO A 121 -43.61 11.16 44.06
C PRO A 121 -43.36 11.32 42.55
N LEU A 122 -43.22 12.56 42.05
CA LEU A 122 -42.91 12.82 40.64
C LEU A 122 -41.47 12.41 40.30
N ALA A 123 -40.52 12.67 41.19
CA ALA A 123 -39.13 12.25 41.02
C ALA A 123 -38.97 10.73 41.03
N ILE A 124 -39.68 10.02 41.93
CA ILE A 124 -39.70 8.55 41.95
C ILE A 124 -40.28 8.00 40.65
N ALA A 125 -41.43 8.52 40.18
CA ALA A 125 -42.03 8.10 38.93
C ALA A 125 -41.10 8.35 37.72
N ALA A 126 -40.50 9.54 37.63
CA ALA A 126 -39.55 9.87 36.57
C ALA A 126 -38.28 9.00 36.63
N SER A 127 -37.80 8.67 37.83
CA SER A 127 -36.64 7.78 38.01
C SER A 127 -36.95 6.36 37.55
N LEU A 128 -38.13 5.84 37.88
CA LEU A 128 -38.57 4.52 37.39
C LEU A 128 -38.79 4.53 35.88
N LEU A 129 -39.36 5.60 35.32
CA LEU A 129 -39.51 5.78 33.88
C LEU A 129 -38.14 5.80 33.20
N LEU A 130 -37.19 6.55 33.75
CA LEU A 130 -35.80 6.63 33.26
C LEU A 130 -35.11 5.27 33.35
N ILE A 131 -35.28 4.51 34.44
CA ILE A 131 -34.71 3.17 34.58
C ILE A 131 -35.35 2.18 33.58
N VAL A 132 -36.64 2.29 33.31
CA VAL A 132 -37.32 1.42 32.34
C VAL A 132 -36.94 1.79 30.90
N THR A 133 -36.84 3.09 30.58
CA THR A 133 -36.42 3.55 29.25
C THR A 133 -34.93 3.31 29.02
N LEU A 134 -34.06 3.56 30.00
CA LEU A 134 -32.61 3.27 29.89
C LEU A 134 -32.29 1.77 30.03
N GLY A 135 -33.08 1.01 30.78
CA GLY A 135 -32.88 -0.43 30.95
C GLY A 135 -33.05 -1.22 29.66
N ASN A 136 -33.83 -0.70 28.71
CA ASN A 136 -34.07 -1.32 27.41
C ASN A 136 -33.12 -0.87 26.29
N VAL A 137 -32.29 0.16 26.50
CA VAL A 137 -31.32 0.65 25.49
C VAL A 137 -29.94 0.01 25.59
N ASN A 138 -29.70 -0.85 26.60
CA ASN A 138 -28.42 -1.52 26.82
C ASN A 138 -28.36 -2.96 26.30
N LYS A 139 -29.00 -3.24 25.16
CA LYS A 139 -28.56 -4.32 24.28
C LYS A 139 -27.75 -3.70 23.15
N ALA A 140 -26.69 -2.97 23.50
CA ALA A 140 -25.64 -2.68 22.54
C ALA A 140 -25.01 -4.04 22.19
N GLN A 141 -25.29 -4.52 20.98
CA GLN A 141 -24.61 -5.69 20.45
C GLN A 141 -23.13 -5.34 20.48
N ALA A 142 -22.33 -6.12 21.19
CA ALA A 142 -20.89 -5.90 21.22
C ALA A 142 -20.41 -6.01 19.77
N VAL A 143 -19.96 -4.90 19.18
CA VAL A 143 -19.37 -4.91 17.84
C VAL A 143 -18.06 -5.66 17.96
N THR A 144 -18.02 -6.83 17.34
CA THR A 144 -16.84 -7.70 17.30
C THR A 144 -16.25 -7.68 15.90
N PHE A 145 -15.00 -8.12 15.76
CA PHE A 145 -14.36 -8.23 14.44
C PHE A 145 -15.14 -9.11 13.44
N LYS A 146 -16.04 -9.98 13.92
CA LYS A 146 -16.91 -10.80 13.08
C LYS A 146 -18.02 -10.02 12.38
N ASP A 147 -18.29 -8.79 12.85
CA ASP A 147 -19.31 -7.91 12.30
C ASP A 147 -18.75 -6.99 11.20
N ILE A 148 -17.45 -7.09 10.91
CA ILE A 148 -16.79 -6.36 9.82
C ILE A 148 -17.02 -7.11 8.51
N SER A 149 -17.59 -6.44 7.51
CA SER A 149 -17.78 -6.99 6.17
C SER A 149 -16.62 -6.64 5.23
N SER A 150 -16.45 -7.40 4.15
CA SER A 150 -15.45 -7.10 3.12
C SER A 150 -15.65 -5.70 2.51
N SER A 151 -16.89 -5.27 2.33
CA SER A 151 -17.20 -3.92 1.84
C SER A 151 -16.78 -2.81 2.81
N ASP A 152 -16.81 -3.06 4.12
CA ASP A 152 -16.32 -2.08 5.10
C ASP A 152 -14.80 -1.95 5.02
N ILE A 153 -14.09 -3.07 4.85
CA ILE A 153 -12.63 -3.10 4.68
C ILE A 153 -12.24 -2.37 3.39
N GLU A 154 -12.93 -2.63 2.28
CA GLU A 154 -12.72 -1.94 1.00
C GLU A 154 -12.92 -0.43 1.13
N LEU A 155 -13.93 0.01 1.88
CA LEU A 155 -14.18 1.42 2.13
C LEU A 155 -13.05 2.06 2.95
N TRP A 156 -12.52 1.38 3.97
CA TRP A 156 -11.40 1.89 4.77
C TRP A 156 -10.09 1.98 3.97
N VAL A 157 -9.85 1.03 3.06
CA VAL A 157 -8.74 1.11 2.10
C VAL A 157 -8.94 2.30 1.16
N ALA A 158 -10.12 2.44 0.58
CA ALA A 158 -10.42 3.51 -0.39
C ALA A 158 -10.39 4.92 0.23
N ASN A 159 -10.80 5.04 1.49
CA ASN A 159 -10.76 6.31 2.23
C ASN A 159 -9.39 6.63 2.84
N GLY A 160 -8.43 5.69 2.79
CA GLY A 160 -7.12 5.85 3.40
C GLY A 160 -7.14 5.79 4.93
N ASP A 161 -8.17 5.17 5.51
CA ASP A 161 -8.30 4.96 6.96
C ASP A 161 -7.33 3.88 7.46
N LEU A 162 -6.89 2.98 6.56
CA LEU A 162 -5.85 2.00 6.84
C LEU A 162 -4.49 2.56 6.42
N VAL A 163 -3.73 3.04 7.40
CA VAL A 163 -2.34 3.45 7.21
C VAL A 163 -1.46 2.23 7.38
N PHE A 164 -0.93 1.71 6.27
CA PHE A 164 0.09 0.66 6.28
C PHE A 164 1.45 1.28 5.99
N SER A 165 2.43 1.03 6.84
CA SER A 165 3.83 1.36 6.56
C SER A 165 4.58 0.10 6.11
N VAL A 166 5.65 0.26 5.33
CA VAL A 166 6.50 -0.88 4.93
C VAL A 166 7.10 -1.52 6.18
N GLU A 167 7.36 -0.73 7.21
CA GLU A 167 7.85 -1.14 8.50
C GLU A 167 6.90 -2.11 9.23
N ASP A 168 5.58 -1.99 9.03
CA ASP A 168 4.57 -2.89 9.62
C ASP A 168 4.59 -4.29 8.99
N PHE A 169 5.13 -4.42 7.77
CA PHE A 169 5.32 -5.70 7.08
C PHE A 169 6.74 -6.25 7.26
N THR A 170 7.68 -5.42 7.69
CA THR A 170 9.00 -5.83 8.14
C THR A 170 8.97 -6.07 9.64
N ASP A 171 8.18 -7.04 10.08
CA ASP A 171 8.57 -7.79 11.26
C ASP A 171 10.04 -8.20 11.05
N PRO A 172 10.91 -8.12 12.08
CA PRO A 172 12.21 -8.73 11.98
C PRO A 172 11.95 -10.23 11.83
N VAL A 173 11.89 -10.70 10.57
CA VAL A 173 12.07 -12.09 10.18
C VAL A 173 13.49 -12.42 10.59
N SER A 174 13.64 -12.63 11.89
CA SER A 174 14.87 -12.90 12.58
C SER A 174 15.32 -14.23 12.07
N SER A 175 16.09 -14.24 10.97
CA SER A 175 17.16 -15.15 10.51
C SER A 175 17.05 -16.67 10.80
N THR A 176 15.92 -17.17 11.28
CA THR A 176 15.67 -18.54 11.68
C THR A 176 14.37 -18.96 11.04
N ALA A 177 14.50 -19.78 10.00
CA ALA A 177 13.44 -20.47 9.26
C ALA A 177 12.69 -19.66 8.19
N LEU A 178 13.42 -19.13 7.19
CA LEU A 178 12.97 -19.37 5.82
C LEU A 178 13.33 -20.81 5.46
N ASP A 179 12.53 -21.75 5.98
CA ASP A 179 12.58 -23.14 5.53
C ASP A 179 11.79 -23.21 4.21
N PHE A 180 12.49 -22.97 3.11
CA PHE A 180 11.91 -23.00 1.75
C PHE A 180 11.27 -24.36 1.41
N ASP A 181 11.63 -25.44 2.12
CA ASP A 181 11.03 -26.76 1.97
C ASP A 181 9.57 -26.82 2.47
N ASN A 182 9.15 -25.85 3.29
CA ASN A 182 7.78 -25.79 3.79
C ASN A 182 6.85 -25.02 2.82
N PHE A 183 7.40 -24.15 1.96
CA PHE A 183 6.61 -23.43 0.97
C PHE A 183 6.04 -24.38 -0.11
N SER A 184 6.81 -25.41 -0.48
CA SER A 184 6.37 -26.45 -1.43
C SER A 184 5.36 -27.44 -0.85
N ARG A 185 4.97 -27.30 0.42
CA ARG A 185 3.95 -28.14 1.07
C ARG A 185 2.61 -27.43 1.26
N ILE A 186 2.58 -26.10 1.14
CA ILE A 186 1.39 -25.29 1.37
C ILE A 186 0.45 -25.35 0.16
N TYR A 187 1.00 -25.59 -1.03
CA TYR A 187 0.25 -25.78 -2.26
C TYR A 187 0.64 -27.09 -2.92
N SER A 188 -0.34 -27.88 -3.40
CA SER A 188 -0.02 -28.97 -4.32
C SER A 188 0.37 -28.39 -5.68
N ASP A 189 1.16 -29.14 -6.47
CA ASP A 189 1.54 -28.73 -7.82
C ASP A 189 0.31 -28.38 -8.68
N GLU A 190 -0.82 -29.06 -8.46
CA GLU A 190 -2.10 -28.79 -9.11
C GLU A 190 -2.68 -27.42 -8.72
N GLN A 191 -2.66 -27.06 -7.43
CA GLN A 191 -3.13 -25.76 -6.95
C GLN A 191 -2.21 -24.61 -7.38
N ALA A 192 -0.91 -24.86 -7.50
CA ALA A 192 0.03 -23.89 -8.02
C ALA A 192 -0.19 -23.64 -9.52
N LEU A 193 -0.53 -24.69 -10.29
CA LEU A 193 -0.85 -24.57 -11.70
C LEU A 193 -2.19 -23.86 -11.94
N ASP A 194 -3.23 -24.18 -11.18
CA ASP A 194 -4.52 -23.47 -11.24
C ASP A 194 -4.36 -21.98 -10.94
N PHE A 195 -3.56 -21.63 -9.92
CA PHE A 195 -3.27 -20.24 -9.60
C PHE A 195 -2.54 -19.51 -10.74
N LEU A 196 -1.57 -20.17 -11.39
CA LEU A 196 -0.82 -19.59 -12.52
C LEU A 196 -1.65 -19.50 -13.80
N GLU A 197 -2.68 -20.33 -13.96
CA GLU A 197 -3.62 -20.29 -15.09
C GLU A 197 -4.71 -19.22 -14.88
N GLU A 198 -5.18 -19.05 -13.65
CA GLU A 198 -6.20 -18.04 -13.30
C GLU A 198 -5.60 -16.64 -13.12
N THR A 199 -4.34 -16.55 -12.71
CA THR A 199 -3.64 -15.29 -12.52
C THR A 199 -3.06 -14.81 -13.85
N ASP A 200 -3.55 -13.68 -14.36
CA ASP A 200 -2.96 -13.01 -15.51
C ASP A 200 -1.59 -12.43 -15.14
N LEU A 201 -0.55 -13.24 -15.31
CA LEU A 201 0.83 -12.92 -14.94
C LEU A 201 1.36 -11.67 -15.67
N GLU A 202 0.77 -11.32 -16.81
CA GLU A 202 1.09 -10.10 -17.54
C GLU A 202 0.72 -8.85 -16.73
N ASN A 203 -0.43 -8.87 -16.04
CA ASN A 203 -0.86 -7.73 -15.22
C ASN A 203 -0.02 -7.53 -13.95
N ILE A 204 0.61 -8.58 -13.42
CA ILE A 204 1.45 -8.50 -12.21
C ILE A 204 2.88 -8.10 -12.53
N LEU A 205 3.42 -8.54 -13.67
CA LEU A 205 4.80 -8.23 -14.06
C LEU A 205 4.96 -6.86 -14.72
N PHE A 206 3.86 -6.26 -15.19
CA PHE A 206 3.89 -4.99 -15.92
C PHE A 206 3.14 -3.84 -15.23
N ASN A 207 2.53 -4.07 -14.06
CA ASN A 207 2.02 -3.00 -13.18
C ASN A 207 2.84 -2.96 -11.88
N ASP A 208 4.04 -2.40 -11.96
CA ASP A 208 4.68 -1.64 -10.88
C ASP A 208 4.60 -0.15 -11.24
#